data_AF-A0A8B8P4G2-F1
#
_entry.id   AF-A0A8B8P4G2-F1
#
_cell.length_a   1.000
_cell.length_b   1.000
_cell.length_c   1.000
_cell.angle_alpha   90.00
_cell.angle_beta   90.00
_cell.angle_gamma   90.00
#
_symmetry.space_group_name_H-M   'P 1'
#
loop_
_entity.id
_entity.type
_entity.pdbx_description
1 polymer ?
#
loop_
_entity_poly.entity_id
_entity_poly.type
_entity_poly.pdbx_seq_one_letter_code
_entity_poly.pdbx_strand_id
1 'polypeptide(L)'
;MQGSQTPPPSLDKNLPGNDMSQACKDVLPSLPPGEDWVAASLKMYQDFWLLPSTLRGTLACQNHFQAHNSDILLASNPKSGTTWLMAILFALLNRAKSSDSDSQACHPLLTQNPHDLVPYLEVPSQQENPNLAAFTSPRLLATHLPYPSLPQSVRDSECKLVYLCRNPKDTFVSLWHFMNKVNPEKGQIPLPECLDNFCRGMSHYGPYWDHVLSYHKASLEMPEKVLFMTYEEMKEDPRAHVRRLAGFVGCPFSEEELRDGTVEGILRMCSFDNLSALEVNKSGKSSTRLENKVYFRRGEVGDWVNHMSAEMGERIDGVMEEKLRGSGLKL
;
A
#
# COMPACT_ATOMS: atom_id res chain seq x y z
N MET A 1 16.86 -37.66 -25.29
CA MET A 1 16.20 -37.43 -23.99
C MET A 1 16.14 -35.93 -23.78
N GLN A 2 15.02 -35.29 -24.12
CA GLN A 2 14.78 -33.88 -23.83
C GLN A 2 14.33 -33.79 -22.37
N GLY A 3 15.14 -33.18 -21.52
CA GLY A 3 14.78 -32.90 -20.14
C GLY A 3 13.69 -31.84 -20.12
N SER A 4 12.48 -32.22 -19.71
CA SER A 4 11.40 -31.29 -19.43
C SER A 4 11.79 -30.40 -18.26
N GLN A 5 12.13 -29.15 -18.53
CA GLN A 5 12.22 -28.13 -17.49
C GLN A 5 10.79 -27.80 -17.03
N THR A 6 10.46 -28.23 -15.82
CA THR A 6 9.28 -27.74 -15.10
C THR A 6 9.36 -26.22 -14.95
N PRO A 7 8.28 -25.48 -15.23
CA PRO A 7 8.26 -24.04 -15.08
C PRO A 7 8.45 -23.63 -13.61
N PRO A 8 9.14 -22.50 -13.33
CA PRO A 8 9.36 -22.03 -11.97
C PRO A 8 8.03 -21.67 -11.28
N PRO A 9 7.94 -21.82 -9.95
CA PRO A 9 6.72 -21.50 -9.20
C PRO A 9 6.33 -20.01 -9.37
N SER A 10 5.05 -19.77 -9.67
CA SER A 10 4.44 -18.45 -9.83
C SER A 10 4.12 -17.79 -8.48
N LEU A 11 4.08 -16.46 -8.46
CA LEU A 11 3.64 -15.61 -7.33
C LEU A 11 2.29 -16.04 -6.73
N ASP A 12 1.47 -16.74 -7.50
CA ASP A 12 0.16 -17.24 -7.08
C ASP A 12 0.22 -18.35 -6.03
N LYS A 13 1.34 -19.08 -5.89
CA LYS A 13 1.41 -20.23 -4.96
C LYS A 13 1.37 -19.85 -3.47
N ASN A 14 1.60 -18.58 -3.14
CA ASN A 14 1.65 -18.11 -1.75
C ASN A 14 0.34 -17.49 -1.26
N LEU A 15 -0.67 -17.34 -2.12
CA LEU A 15 -1.99 -16.81 -1.75
C LEU A 15 -2.99 -17.97 -1.54
N PRO A 16 -3.78 -17.97 -0.45
CA PRO A 16 -4.80 -18.99 -0.23
C PRO A 16 -5.94 -18.91 -1.26
N GLY A 17 -6.38 -20.07 -1.76
CA GLY A 17 -7.55 -20.21 -2.63
C GLY A 17 -7.23 -20.22 -4.13
N ASN A 18 -6.90 -21.39 -4.69
CA ASN A 18 -6.51 -21.53 -6.10
C ASN A 18 -7.68 -21.69 -7.09
N ASP A 19 -8.95 -21.61 -6.64
CA ASP A 19 -10.11 -21.74 -7.53
C ASP A 19 -10.63 -20.36 -7.97
N MET A 20 -10.38 -19.99 -9.23
CA MET A 20 -10.72 -18.68 -9.79
C MET A 20 -12.24 -18.49 -9.89
N SER A 21 -12.76 -17.32 -9.49
CA SER A 21 -14.18 -16.98 -9.66
C SER A 21 -14.56 -16.97 -11.15
N GLN A 22 -15.83 -17.26 -11.48
CA GLN A 22 -16.29 -17.30 -12.87
C GLN A 22 -16.04 -15.97 -13.60
N ALA A 23 -16.30 -14.84 -12.94
CA ALA A 23 -16.01 -13.51 -13.48
C ALA A 23 -14.52 -13.33 -13.85
N CYS A 24 -13.61 -13.88 -13.06
CA CYS A 24 -12.18 -13.82 -13.38
C CYS A 24 -11.81 -14.78 -14.52
N LYS A 25 -12.41 -15.99 -14.56
CA LYS A 25 -12.25 -16.95 -15.66
C LYS A 25 -12.72 -16.36 -17.00
N ASP A 26 -13.76 -15.52 -17.00
CA ASP A 26 -14.33 -14.92 -18.20
C ASP A 26 -13.49 -13.74 -18.73
N VAL A 27 -12.95 -12.90 -17.84
CA VAL A 27 -12.22 -11.67 -18.23
C VAL A 27 -10.74 -11.93 -18.49
N LEU A 28 -10.07 -12.74 -17.67
CA LEU A 28 -8.61 -12.94 -17.71
C LEU A 28 -8.03 -13.34 -19.09
N PRO A 29 -8.70 -14.19 -19.91
CA PRO A 29 -8.18 -14.56 -21.23
C PRO A 29 -8.19 -13.42 -22.24
N SER A 30 -9.06 -12.42 -22.08
CA SER A 30 -9.21 -11.31 -23.03
C SER A 30 -8.29 -10.12 -22.72
N LEU A 31 -7.70 -10.07 -21.52
CA LEU A 31 -6.85 -8.96 -21.11
C LEU A 31 -5.45 -9.04 -21.74
N PRO A 32 -4.91 -7.89 -22.23
CA PRO A 32 -3.55 -7.81 -22.76
C PRO A 32 -2.53 -8.34 -21.76
N PRO A 33 -1.66 -9.31 -22.16
CA PRO A 33 -0.60 -9.78 -21.31
C PRO A 33 0.56 -8.78 -21.26
N GLY A 34 1.24 -8.75 -20.13
CA GLY A 34 2.54 -8.10 -19.96
C GLY A 34 3.45 -8.97 -19.09
N GLU A 35 4.73 -8.66 -19.10
CA GLU A 35 5.69 -9.28 -18.18
C GLU A 35 6.15 -8.22 -17.18
N ASP A 36 5.99 -8.51 -15.89
CA ASP A 36 6.65 -7.72 -14.84
C ASP A 36 8.14 -8.06 -14.81
N TRP A 37 8.95 -7.21 -14.20
CA TRP A 37 10.38 -7.46 -13.95
C TRP A 37 10.65 -8.67 -13.04
N VAL A 38 9.63 -9.36 -12.51
CA VAL A 38 9.76 -10.62 -11.74
C VAL A 38 9.39 -11.85 -12.59
N ALA A 39 9.36 -11.72 -13.92
CA ALA A 39 8.86 -12.75 -14.85
C ALA A 39 7.45 -13.24 -14.46
N ALA A 40 6.63 -12.31 -13.95
CA ALA A 40 5.24 -12.57 -13.61
C ALA A 40 4.35 -12.08 -14.75
N SER A 41 3.39 -12.91 -15.18
CA SER A 41 2.43 -12.51 -16.21
C SER A 41 1.47 -11.49 -15.63
N LEU A 42 1.66 -10.21 -15.97
CA LEU A 42 0.74 -9.13 -15.65
C LEU A 42 -0.42 -9.11 -16.64
N LYS A 43 -1.54 -8.57 -16.20
CA LYS A 43 -2.75 -8.36 -16.99
C LYS A 43 -3.15 -6.90 -16.90
N MET A 44 -3.34 -6.28 -18.05
CA MET A 44 -3.81 -4.91 -18.12
C MET A 44 -5.33 -4.88 -17.88
N TYR A 45 -5.76 -4.23 -16.81
CA TYR A 45 -7.15 -4.08 -16.42
C TYR A 45 -7.41 -2.62 -16.02
N GLN A 46 -8.40 -1.99 -16.66
CA GLN A 46 -8.73 -0.57 -16.43
C GLN A 46 -7.51 0.36 -16.52
N ASP A 47 -6.62 0.10 -17.50
CA ASP A 47 -5.37 0.82 -17.75
C ASP A 47 -4.24 0.60 -16.72
N PHE A 48 -4.40 -0.37 -15.80
CA PHE A 48 -3.37 -0.73 -14.82
C PHE A 48 -2.93 -2.18 -14.92
N TRP A 49 -1.67 -2.45 -14.57
CA TRP A 49 -1.08 -3.77 -14.60
C TRP A 49 -1.28 -4.51 -13.27
N LEU A 50 -2.03 -5.60 -13.29
CA LEU A 50 -2.33 -6.41 -12.11
C LEU A 50 -1.78 -7.83 -12.27
N LEU A 51 -1.36 -8.45 -11.17
CA LEU A 51 -1.16 -9.89 -11.13
C LEU A 51 -2.51 -10.61 -11.24
N PRO A 52 -2.60 -11.83 -11.80
CA PRO A 52 -3.86 -12.56 -11.94
C PRO A 52 -4.58 -12.76 -10.60
N SER A 53 -3.85 -13.07 -9.53
CA SER A 53 -4.39 -13.16 -8.17
C SER A 53 -4.95 -11.84 -7.64
N THR A 54 -4.24 -10.72 -7.87
CA THR A 54 -4.73 -9.37 -7.54
C THR A 54 -5.96 -9.01 -8.34
N LEU A 55 -5.99 -9.32 -9.64
CA LEU A 55 -7.15 -9.06 -10.51
C LEU A 55 -8.40 -9.80 -10.00
N ARG A 56 -8.25 -11.05 -9.55
CA ARG A 56 -9.35 -11.78 -8.93
C ARG A 56 -9.92 -11.04 -7.73
N GLY A 57 -9.06 -10.60 -6.82
CA GLY A 57 -9.49 -9.86 -5.64
C GLY A 57 -10.09 -8.50 -5.98
N THR A 58 -9.56 -7.82 -7.01
CA THR A 58 -10.08 -6.57 -7.56
C THR A 58 -11.52 -6.74 -8.07
N LEU A 59 -11.77 -7.78 -8.89
CA LEU A 59 -13.11 -8.07 -9.39
C LEU A 59 -14.07 -8.44 -8.26
N ALA A 60 -13.60 -9.22 -7.27
CA ALA A 60 -14.41 -9.59 -6.12
C ALA A 60 -14.82 -8.37 -5.29
N CYS A 61 -13.88 -7.47 -4.97
CA CYS A 61 -14.21 -6.27 -4.20
C CYS A 61 -15.08 -5.30 -5.01
N GLN A 62 -14.84 -5.11 -6.31
CA GLN A 62 -15.70 -4.25 -7.14
C GLN A 62 -17.15 -4.74 -7.19
N ASN A 63 -17.38 -6.05 -7.19
CA ASN A 63 -18.72 -6.64 -7.26
C ASN A 63 -19.43 -6.76 -5.90
N HIS A 64 -18.68 -6.93 -4.81
CA HIS A 64 -19.26 -7.35 -3.53
C HIS A 64 -18.99 -6.39 -2.37
N PHE A 65 -17.94 -5.56 -2.43
CA PHE A 65 -17.62 -4.67 -1.33
C PHE A 65 -18.65 -3.55 -1.21
N GLN A 66 -19.18 -3.38 0.01
CA GLN A 66 -20.11 -2.30 0.35
C GLN A 66 -19.43 -1.36 1.34
N ALA A 67 -19.06 -0.17 0.84
CA ALA A 67 -18.51 0.89 1.67
C ALA A 67 -19.58 1.43 2.63
N HIS A 68 -19.15 1.77 3.84
CA HIS A 68 -19.95 2.53 4.80
C HIS A 68 -19.44 3.98 4.81
N ASN A 69 -20.33 4.94 5.05
CA ASN A 69 -19.97 6.36 5.14
C ASN A 69 -18.91 6.66 6.22
N SER A 70 -18.81 5.81 7.25
CA SER A 70 -17.81 5.93 8.30
C SER A 70 -16.48 5.22 7.99
N ASP A 71 -16.33 4.55 6.86
CA ASP A 71 -15.09 3.86 6.54
C ASP A 71 -13.94 4.84 6.29
N ILE A 72 -12.73 4.37 6.62
CA ILE A 72 -11.48 5.05 6.30
C ILE A 72 -10.65 4.09 5.45
N LEU A 73 -10.37 4.50 4.22
CA LEU A 73 -9.58 3.73 3.25
C LEU A 73 -8.21 4.38 3.09
N LEU A 74 -7.17 3.66 3.47
CA LEU A 74 -5.78 4.00 3.19
C LEU A 74 -5.42 3.48 1.80
N ALA A 75 -5.11 4.40 0.89
CA ALA A 75 -4.65 4.08 -0.45
C ALA A 75 -3.17 4.47 -0.64
N SER A 76 -2.41 3.65 -1.37
CA SER A 76 -1.06 4.01 -1.79
C SER A 76 -0.60 3.10 -2.92
N ASN A 77 0.25 3.58 -3.82
CA ASN A 77 1.02 2.64 -4.65
C ASN A 77 1.96 1.82 -3.73
N PRO A 78 2.19 0.51 -3.99
CA PRO A 78 3.06 -0.29 -3.16
C PRO A 78 4.38 0.39 -2.83
N LYS A 79 4.83 0.26 -1.58
CA LYS A 79 6.12 0.76 -1.08
C LYS A 79 6.22 2.29 -0.92
N SER A 80 5.10 2.98 -0.95
CA SER A 80 5.01 4.42 -0.66
C SER A 80 4.90 4.77 0.84
N GLY A 81 5.02 3.78 1.75
CA GLY A 81 4.92 4.00 3.21
C GLY A 81 3.68 3.41 3.88
N THR A 82 2.94 2.54 3.18
CA THR A 82 1.68 1.92 3.63
C THR A 82 1.73 1.35 5.04
N THR A 83 2.75 0.54 5.39
CA THR A 83 2.91 -0.04 6.73
C THR A 83 2.94 1.02 7.83
N TRP A 84 3.61 2.14 7.58
CA TRP A 84 3.77 3.21 8.55
C TRP A 84 2.46 3.97 8.76
N LEU A 85 1.79 4.30 7.65
CA LEU A 85 0.49 4.98 7.72
C LEU A 85 -0.61 4.08 8.31
N MET A 86 -0.59 2.77 8.06
CA MET A 86 -1.47 1.80 8.72
C MET A 86 -1.29 1.83 10.24
N ALA A 87 -0.04 1.77 10.72
CA ALA A 87 0.26 1.82 12.14
C ALA A 87 -0.23 3.13 12.77
N ILE A 88 0.04 4.27 12.11
CA ILE A 88 -0.37 5.59 12.59
C ILE A 88 -1.88 5.73 12.63
N LEU A 89 -2.60 5.39 11.56
CA LEU A 89 -4.07 5.46 11.55
C LEU A 89 -4.67 4.51 12.58
N PHE A 90 -4.15 3.30 12.71
CA PHE A 90 -4.66 2.34 13.69
C PHE A 90 -4.47 2.84 15.12
N ALA A 91 -3.27 3.31 15.47
CA ALA A 91 -2.97 3.88 16.79
C ALA A 91 -3.82 5.14 17.05
N LEU A 92 -3.93 6.02 16.05
CA LEU A 92 -4.74 7.23 16.13
C LEU A 92 -6.21 6.92 16.43
N LEU A 93 -6.84 5.99 15.70
CA LEU A 93 -8.25 5.64 15.87
C LEU A 93 -8.53 4.90 17.18
N ASN A 94 -7.52 4.26 17.79
CA ASN A 94 -7.68 3.49 19.03
C ASN A 94 -7.07 4.18 20.25
N ARG A 95 -6.49 5.39 20.13
CA ARG A 95 -5.78 6.09 21.21
C ARG A 95 -6.60 6.29 22.49
N ALA A 96 -7.92 6.52 22.37
CA ALA A 96 -8.80 6.68 23.52
C ALA A 96 -9.00 5.37 24.32
N LYS A 97 -8.84 4.21 23.66
CA LYS A 97 -8.84 2.88 24.32
C LYS A 97 -7.48 2.53 24.93
N SER A 98 -6.48 3.38 24.70
CA SER A 98 -5.09 3.20 25.10
C SER A 98 -4.59 4.35 25.99
N SER A 99 -5.50 5.01 26.72
CA SER A 99 -5.18 6.15 27.58
C SER A 99 -4.43 5.76 28.85
N ASP A 100 -4.68 4.57 29.38
CA ASP A 100 -4.12 4.13 30.66
C ASP A 100 -2.88 3.27 30.45
N SER A 101 -1.91 3.30 31.38
CA SER A 101 -0.60 2.63 31.23
C SER A 101 -0.70 1.15 30.86
N ASP A 102 -1.66 0.43 31.46
CA ASP A 102 -1.86 -1.00 31.24
C ASP A 102 -2.41 -1.29 29.83
N SER A 103 -3.22 -0.37 29.30
CA SER A 103 -3.77 -0.46 27.95
C SER A 103 -2.75 -0.12 26.86
N GLN A 104 -1.77 0.74 27.16
CA GLN A 104 -0.62 0.99 26.28
C GLN A 104 0.33 -0.21 26.20
N ALA A 105 0.54 -0.92 27.32
CA ALA A 105 1.34 -2.13 27.36
C ALA A 105 0.73 -3.30 26.56
N CYS A 106 -0.58 -3.25 26.32
CA CYS A 106 -1.34 -4.25 25.56
C CYS A 106 -1.72 -3.78 24.13
N HIS A 107 -1.14 -2.68 23.63
CA HIS A 107 -1.55 -2.13 22.33
C HIS A 107 -1.33 -3.17 21.20
N PRO A 108 -2.30 -3.42 20.29
CA PRO A 108 -2.19 -4.47 19.28
C PRO A 108 -0.95 -4.37 18.39
N LEU A 109 -0.47 -3.16 18.09
CA LEU A 109 0.77 -2.95 17.32
C LEU A 109 2.03 -3.55 17.97
N LEU A 110 2.03 -3.85 19.27
CA LEU A 110 3.16 -4.49 19.97
C LEU A 110 3.27 -5.98 19.67
N THR A 111 2.14 -6.63 19.32
CA THR A 111 2.04 -8.09 19.17
C THR A 111 1.55 -8.52 17.79
N GLN A 112 1.08 -7.60 16.95
CA GLN A 112 0.57 -7.83 15.60
C GLN A 112 1.20 -6.87 14.60
N ASN A 113 1.39 -7.35 13.36
CA ASN A 113 1.89 -6.51 12.28
C ASN A 113 0.77 -5.56 11.79
N PRO A 114 1.08 -4.31 11.36
CA PRO A 114 0.07 -3.39 10.84
C PRO A 114 -0.79 -3.97 9.71
N HIS A 115 -0.23 -4.84 8.87
CA HIS A 115 -0.96 -5.49 7.76
C HIS A 115 -1.99 -6.54 8.22
N ASP A 116 -1.91 -7.02 9.47
CA ASP A 116 -2.91 -7.91 10.07
C ASP A 116 -4.03 -7.13 10.77
N LEU A 117 -3.77 -5.88 11.15
CA LEU A 117 -4.72 -4.98 11.80
C LEU A 117 -5.57 -4.19 10.81
N VAL A 118 -5.05 -3.97 9.60
CA VAL A 118 -5.70 -3.20 8.53
C VAL A 118 -5.80 -4.07 7.28
N PRO A 119 -6.96 -4.72 7.02
CA PRO A 119 -7.11 -5.62 5.89
C PRO A 119 -7.15 -4.87 4.56
N TYR A 120 -6.66 -5.53 3.51
CA TYR A 120 -6.76 -5.02 2.14
C TYR A 120 -8.10 -5.37 1.49
N LEU A 121 -8.64 -4.47 0.67
CA LEU A 121 -9.88 -4.71 -0.08
C LEU A 121 -9.73 -5.83 -1.12
N GLU A 122 -8.62 -5.80 -1.85
CA GLU A 122 -8.35 -6.65 -3.02
C GLU A 122 -7.49 -7.89 -2.70
N VAL A 123 -7.10 -8.09 -1.44
CA VAL A 123 -6.41 -9.33 -1.04
C VAL A 123 -7.45 -10.27 -0.46
N PRO A 124 -7.70 -11.45 -1.08
CA PRO A 124 -8.64 -12.40 -0.56
C PRO A 124 -8.28 -12.78 0.87
N SER A 125 -9.19 -12.54 1.81
CA SER A 125 -9.14 -13.30 3.06
C SER A 125 -9.32 -14.78 2.70
N GLN A 126 -8.96 -15.72 3.58
CA GLN A 126 -9.25 -17.14 3.34
C GLN A 126 -10.76 -17.43 3.15
N GLN A 127 -11.61 -16.43 3.39
CA GLN A 127 -13.03 -16.42 3.08
C GLN A 127 -13.30 -15.55 1.83
N GLU A 128 -14.02 -16.10 0.86
CA GLU A 128 -14.43 -15.38 -0.38
C GLU A 128 -15.24 -14.11 -0.10
N ASN A 129 -15.75 -13.96 1.11
CA ASN A 129 -16.42 -12.77 1.59
C ASN A 129 -15.95 -12.49 3.03
N PRO A 130 -14.90 -11.67 3.26
CA PRO A 130 -14.46 -11.36 4.60
C PRO A 130 -15.64 -10.77 5.37
N ASN A 131 -15.95 -11.31 6.56
CA ASN A 131 -16.99 -10.74 7.40
C ASN A 131 -16.54 -9.39 7.96
N LEU A 132 -16.66 -8.34 7.15
CA LEU A 132 -16.30 -6.98 7.51
C LEU A 132 -17.17 -6.43 8.65
N ALA A 133 -18.28 -7.10 9.00
CA ALA A 133 -19.10 -6.75 10.16
C ALA A 133 -18.40 -7.07 11.50
N ALA A 134 -17.32 -7.87 11.49
CA ALA A 134 -16.50 -8.11 12.68
C ALA A 134 -15.60 -6.92 13.06
N PHE A 135 -15.38 -5.97 12.14
CA PHE A 135 -14.57 -4.78 12.41
C PHE A 135 -15.41 -3.70 13.08
N THR A 136 -14.92 -3.15 14.18
CA THR A 136 -15.55 -2.01 14.85
C THR A 136 -15.55 -0.79 13.95
N SER A 137 -16.69 -0.10 13.85
CA SER A 137 -16.78 1.17 13.12
C SER A 137 -16.06 2.31 13.87
N PRO A 138 -15.39 3.25 13.18
CA PRO A 138 -15.13 3.26 11.74
C PRO A 138 -14.18 2.13 11.31
N ARG A 139 -14.47 1.46 10.18
CA ARG A 139 -13.57 0.42 9.66
C ARG A 139 -12.35 1.07 9.03
N LEU A 140 -11.16 0.66 9.43
CA LEU A 140 -9.91 1.05 8.80
C LEU A 140 -9.50 -0.06 7.81
N LEU A 141 -9.44 0.29 6.53
CA LEU A 141 -9.14 -0.64 5.42
C LEU A 141 -7.99 -0.07 4.59
N ALA A 142 -7.28 -0.95 3.87
CA ALA A 142 -6.22 -0.54 2.95
C ALA A 142 -6.48 -1.01 1.52
N THR A 143 -5.83 -0.36 0.56
CA THR A 143 -5.84 -0.79 -0.83
C THR A 143 -4.61 -0.25 -1.57
N HIS A 144 -4.14 -1.04 -2.53
CA HIS A 144 -3.21 -0.62 -3.57
C HIS A 144 -3.90 -0.38 -4.91
N LEU A 145 -5.24 -0.46 -4.96
CA LEU A 145 -5.97 -0.20 -6.19
C LEU A 145 -5.82 1.26 -6.62
N PRO A 146 -5.64 1.51 -7.92
CA PRO A 146 -5.72 2.85 -8.47
C PRO A 146 -7.14 3.40 -8.29
N TYR A 147 -7.30 4.72 -8.20
CA TYR A 147 -8.60 5.35 -7.94
C TYR A 147 -9.69 4.91 -8.96
N PRO A 148 -9.40 4.78 -10.27
CA PRO A 148 -10.33 4.28 -11.29
C PRO A 148 -10.76 2.81 -11.10
N SER A 149 -10.07 2.05 -10.26
CA SER A 149 -10.42 0.64 -9.96
C SER A 149 -11.02 0.43 -8.57
N LEU A 150 -11.22 1.47 -7.77
CA LEU A 150 -11.96 1.34 -6.51
C LEU A 150 -13.41 0.88 -6.76
N PRO A 151 -14.02 0.11 -5.83
CA PRO A 151 -15.43 -0.27 -5.91
C PRO A 151 -16.34 0.96 -6.05
N GLN A 152 -17.43 0.84 -6.81
CA GLN A 152 -18.36 1.95 -7.01
C GLN A 152 -18.97 2.42 -5.68
N SER A 153 -19.23 1.51 -4.73
CA SER A 153 -19.72 1.85 -3.38
C SER A 153 -18.78 2.80 -2.62
N VAL A 154 -17.45 2.70 -2.82
CA VAL A 154 -16.47 3.63 -2.25
C VAL A 154 -16.62 5.02 -2.87
N ARG A 155 -16.89 5.11 -4.17
CA ARG A 155 -17.09 6.39 -4.87
C ARG A 155 -18.40 7.07 -4.48
N ASP A 156 -19.44 6.30 -4.25
CA ASP A 156 -20.78 6.82 -3.96
C ASP A 156 -21.01 7.11 -2.47
N SER A 157 -20.19 6.56 -1.58
CA SER A 157 -20.29 6.78 -0.12
C SER A 157 -19.53 8.02 0.37
N GLU A 158 -19.71 8.38 1.63
CA GLU A 158 -18.97 9.47 2.30
C GLU A 158 -17.67 8.99 2.99
N CYS A 159 -17.21 7.77 2.70
CA CYS A 159 -16.00 7.23 3.32
C CYS A 159 -14.77 8.13 3.04
N LYS A 160 -13.86 8.21 4.00
CA LYS A 160 -12.64 9.01 3.87
C LYS A 160 -11.54 8.19 3.18
N LEU A 161 -10.89 8.79 2.19
CA LEU A 161 -9.74 8.24 1.48
C LEU A 161 -8.48 8.98 1.89
N VAL A 162 -7.48 8.27 2.40
CA VAL A 162 -6.15 8.83 2.72
C VAL A 162 -5.15 8.23 1.75
N TYR A 163 -4.64 9.04 0.82
CA TYR A 163 -3.64 8.63 -0.15
C TYR A 163 -2.24 9.06 0.28
N LEU A 164 -1.31 8.10 0.35
CA LEU A 164 0.10 8.35 0.58
C LEU A 164 0.92 8.15 -0.69
N CYS A 165 1.47 9.25 -1.19
CA CYS A 165 2.45 9.28 -2.27
C CYS A 165 3.88 9.25 -1.70
N ARG A 166 4.84 8.85 -2.52
CA ARG A 166 6.27 8.94 -2.19
C ARG A 166 7.06 9.35 -3.43
N ASN A 167 8.29 9.83 -3.27
CA ASN A 167 9.16 10.06 -4.42
C ASN A 167 9.33 8.77 -5.26
N PRO A 168 9.12 8.80 -6.59
CA PRO A 168 9.12 7.60 -7.44
C PRO A 168 10.46 6.84 -7.43
N LYS A 169 11.60 7.54 -7.25
CA LYS A 169 12.93 6.91 -7.20
C LYS A 169 13.08 6.06 -5.94
N ASP A 170 12.64 6.58 -4.80
CA ASP A 170 12.63 5.83 -3.54
C ASP A 170 11.59 4.69 -3.53
N THR A 171 10.43 4.92 -4.13
CA THR A 171 9.40 3.88 -4.31
C THR A 171 9.94 2.73 -5.15
N PHE A 172 10.55 3.03 -6.30
CA PHE A 172 11.17 2.04 -7.18
C PHE A 172 12.23 1.20 -6.46
N VAL A 173 13.20 1.84 -5.79
CA VAL A 173 14.24 1.13 -5.05
C VAL A 173 13.65 0.29 -3.92
N SER A 174 12.66 0.82 -3.20
CA SER A 174 11.98 0.06 -2.15
C SER A 174 11.21 -1.14 -2.70
N LEU A 175 10.67 -1.06 -3.90
CA LEU A 175 9.95 -2.14 -4.57
C LEU A 175 10.91 -3.21 -5.10
N TRP A 176 12.01 -2.80 -5.74
CA TRP A 176 13.06 -3.71 -6.18
C TRP A 176 13.60 -4.57 -5.02
N HIS A 177 13.97 -3.94 -3.90
CA HIS A 177 14.42 -4.66 -2.69
C HIS A 177 13.34 -5.60 -2.14
N PHE A 178 12.08 -5.16 -2.13
CA PHE A 178 10.98 -5.98 -1.63
C PHE A 178 10.78 -7.22 -2.50
N MET A 179 10.76 -7.07 -3.83
CA MET A 179 10.58 -8.20 -4.74
C MET A 179 11.71 -9.23 -4.65
N ASN A 180 12.96 -8.79 -4.48
CA ASN A 180 14.11 -9.67 -4.25
C ASN A 180 14.01 -10.43 -2.90
N LYS A 181 13.42 -9.83 -1.86
CA LYS A 181 13.20 -10.49 -0.57
C LYS A 181 12.04 -11.49 -0.59
N VAL A 182 10.98 -11.22 -1.36
CA VAL A 182 9.79 -12.08 -1.38
C VAL A 182 9.87 -13.22 -2.38
N ASN A 183 10.81 -13.18 -3.34
CA ASN A 183 11.06 -14.28 -4.29
C ASN A 183 12.56 -14.63 -4.37
N PRO A 184 13.22 -15.01 -3.26
CA PRO A 184 14.66 -15.27 -3.25
C PRO A 184 15.07 -16.38 -4.22
N GLU A 185 14.17 -17.34 -4.50
CA GLU A 185 14.40 -18.43 -5.45
C GLU A 185 14.54 -18.00 -6.91
N LYS A 186 14.09 -16.79 -7.28
CA LYS A 186 14.23 -16.25 -8.65
C LYS A 186 15.57 -15.58 -8.90
N GLY A 187 16.43 -15.51 -7.88
CA GLY A 187 17.68 -14.75 -7.93
C GLY A 187 17.44 -13.25 -7.87
N GLN A 188 18.53 -12.49 -7.84
CA GLN A 188 18.46 -11.03 -7.80
C GLN A 188 18.05 -10.48 -9.17
N ILE A 189 17.00 -9.68 -9.20
CA ILE A 189 16.51 -9.07 -10.43
C ILE A 189 17.48 -7.95 -10.86
N PRO A 190 17.93 -7.91 -12.12
CA PRO A 190 18.78 -6.83 -12.61
C PRO A 190 18.08 -5.47 -12.52
N LEU A 191 18.69 -4.54 -11.78
CA LEU A 191 18.15 -3.19 -11.57
C LEU A 191 17.84 -2.43 -12.87
N PRO A 192 18.69 -2.45 -13.93
CA PRO A 192 18.39 -1.74 -15.19
C PRO A 192 17.15 -2.25 -15.91
N GLU A 193 16.88 -3.55 -15.85
CA GLU A 193 15.71 -4.17 -16.47
C GLU A 193 14.43 -3.80 -15.70
N CYS A 194 14.48 -3.83 -14.37
CA CYS A 194 13.41 -3.30 -13.53
C CYS A 194 13.12 -1.83 -13.85
N LEU A 195 14.17 -1.03 -13.98
CA LEU A 195 14.03 0.40 -14.25
C LEU A 195 13.33 0.66 -15.59
N ASP A 196 13.68 -0.10 -16.63
CA ASP A 196 13.02 0.01 -17.95
C ASP A 196 11.52 -0.24 -17.85
N ASN A 197 11.14 -1.35 -17.22
CA ASN A 197 9.74 -1.71 -17.01
C ASN A 197 9.00 -0.67 -16.15
N PHE A 198 9.63 -0.17 -15.08
CA PHE A 198 9.07 0.92 -14.26
C PHE A 198 8.78 2.17 -15.10
N CYS A 199 9.76 2.61 -15.89
CA CYS A 199 9.66 3.80 -16.74
C CYS A 199 8.62 3.63 -17.86
N ARG A 200 8.34 2.39 -18.28
CA ARG A 200 7.27 2.05 -19.23
C ARG A 200 5.92 1.85 -18.56
N GLY A 201 5.85 1.97 -17.23
CA GLY A 201 4.63 1.79 -16.43
C GLY A 201 4.26 0.32 -16.20
N MET A 202 5.10 -0.61 -16.65
CA MET A 202 4.88 -2.06 -16.57
C MET A 202 5.38 -2.59 -15.21
N SER A 203 4.66 -2.24 -14.15
CA SER A 203 4.90 -2.74 -12.79
C SER A 203 3.57 -3.08 -12.14
N HIS A 204 3.56 -3.95 -11.13
CA HIS A 204 2.33 -4.23 -10.37
C HIS A 204 1.67 -2.94 -9.82
N TYR A 205 0.37 -2.76 -10.10
CA TYR A 205 -0.43 -1.53 -9.89
C TYR A 205 0.03 -0.29 -10.67
N GLY A 206 0.95 -0.45 -11.62
CA GLY A 206 1.41 0.61 -12.51
C GLY A 206 0.45 0.85 -13.67
N PRO A 207 0.58 1.97 -14.40
CA PRO A 207 1.70 2.92 -14.29
C PRO A 207 1.70 3.79 -13.02
N TYR A 208 2.88 4.04 -12.45
CA TYR A 208 3.02 4.78 -11.19
C TYR A 208 2.43 6.20 -11.27
N TRP A 209 2.72 6.93 -12.36
CA TRP A 209 2.25 8.29 -12.54
C TRP A 209 0.73 8.37 -12.63
N ASP A 210 0.08 7.47 -13.37
CA ASP A 210 -1.38 7.45 -13.49
C ASP A 210 -2.04 7.07 -12.16
N HIS A 211 -1.40 6.16 -11.41
CA HIS A 211 -1.85 5.80 -10.07
C HIS A 211 -1.86 7.02 -9.15
N VAL A 212 -0.75 7.77 -9.07
CA VAL A 212 -0.66 8.97 -8.24
C VAL A 212 -1.57 10.09 -8.74
N LEU A 213 -1.57 10.37 -10.04
CA LEU A 213 -2.39 11.42 -10.65
C LEU A 213 -3.87 11.22 -10.38
N SER A 214 -4.35 9.98 -10.44
CA SER A 214 -5.77 9.68 -10.22
C SER A 214 -6.23 10.08 -8.82
N TYR A 215 -5.43 9.80 -7.78
CA TYR A 215 -5.73 10.23 -6.41
C TYR A 215 -5.46 11.70 -6.17
N HIS A 216 -4.41 12.27 -6.77
CA HIS A 216 -4.13 13.71 -6.69
C HIS A 216 -5.30 14.53 -7.26
N LYS A 217 -5.79 14.17 -8.45
CA LYS A 217 -6.97 14.80 -9.07
C LYS A 217 -8.21 14.67 -8.17
N ALA A 218 -8.48 13.46 -7.66
CA ALA A 218 -9.60 13.25 -6.74
C ALA A 218 -9.51 14.09 -5.46
N SER A 219 -8.30 14.34 -4.94
CA SER A 219 -8.08 15.22 -3.78
C SER A 219 -8.35 16.69 -4.04
N LEU A 220 -8.12 17.16 -5.27
CA LEU A 220 -8.44 18.53 -5.67
C LEU A 220 -9.95 18.69 -5.89
N GLU A 221 -10.62 17.68 -6.44
CA GLU A 221 -12.05 17.70 -6.73
C GLU A 221 -12.91 17.49 -5.47
N MET A 222 -12.45 16.66 -4.54
CA MET A 222 -13.18 16.27 -3.33
C MET A 222 -12.29 16.33 -2.08
N PRO A 223 -11.80 17.51 -1.68
CA PRO A 223 -10.84 17.66 -0.58
C PRO A 223 -11.39 17.19 0.78
N GLU A 224 -12.72 17.22 0.96
CA GLU A 224 -13.38 16.68 2.15
C GLU A 224 -13.37 15.15 2.20
N LYS A 225 -13.25 14.48 1.05
CA LYS A 225 -13.32 13.01 0.92
C LYS A 225 -11.95 12.37 0.70
N VAL A 226 -11.02 13.06 0.04
CA VAL A 226 -9.72 12.52 -0.35
C VAL A 226 -8.61 13.41 0.17
N LEU A 227 -7.80 12.89 1.11
CA LEU A 227 -6.61 13.52 1.62
C LEU A 227 -5.38 12.97 0.89
N PHE A 228 -4.69 13.83 0.14
CA PHE A 228 -3.40 13.52 -0.47
C PHE A 228 -2.26 14.02 0.42
N MET A 229 -1.29 13.14 0.68
CA MET A 229 -0.08 13.43 1.46
C MET A 229 1.13 12.78 0.81
N THR A 230 2.32 13.31 1.08
CA THR A 230 3.58 12.67 0.70
C THR A 230 4.31 12.07 1.90
N TYR A 231 5.02 10.97 1.66
CA TYR A 231 5.88 10.34 2.65
C TYR A 231 6.98 11.29 3.14
N GLU A 232 7.50 12.11 2.22
CA GLU A 232 8.54 13.11 2.46
C GLU A 232 8.08 14.18 3.45
N GLU A 233 6.93 14.83 3.20
CA GLU A 233 6.35 15.82 4.12
C GLU A 233 6.02 15.20 5.48
N MET A 234 5.52 13.97 5.48
CA MET A 234 5.21 13.24 6.71
C MET A 234 6.47 12.87 7.50
N LYS A 235 7.61 12.65 6.83
CA LYS A 235 8.91 12.44 7.47
C LYS A 235 9.53 13.74 7.98
N GLU A 236 9.31 14.85 7.29
CA GLU A 236 9.81 16.17 7.65
C GLU A 236 9.11 16.74 8.90
N ASP A 237 7.78 16.72 8.93
CA ASP A 237 6.99 17.11 10.10
C ASP A 237 5.90 16.08 10.43
N PRO A 238 6.26 14.98 11.11
CA PRO A 238 5.30 13.94 11.48
C PRO A 238 4.19 14.47 12.39
N ARG A 239 4.48 15.45 13.25
CA ARG A 239 3.51 15.98 14.23
C ARG A 239 2.39 16.73 13.52
N ALA A 240 2.73 17.65 12.61
CA ALA A 240 1.73 18.40 11.85
C ALA A 240 0.87 17.47 10.99
N HIS A 241 1.49 16.49 10.33
CA HIS A 241 0.79 15.56 9.44
C HIS A 241 -0.13 14.59 10.19
N VAL A 242 0.26 14.09 11.36
CA VAL A 242 -0.63 13.28 12.20
C VAL A 242 -1.81 14.09 12.72
N ARG A 243 -1.61 15.37 13.08
CA ARG A 243 -2.71 16.26 13.47
C ARG A 243 -3.68 16.53 12.31
N ARG A 244 -3.15 16.81 11.11
CA ARG A 244 -3.93 16.99 9.88
C ARG A 244 -4.76 15.75 9.57
N LEU A 245 -4.14 14.57 9.68
CA LEU A 245 -4.79 13.28 9.48
C LEU A 245 -5.94 13.06 10.48
N ALA A 246 -5.72 13.36 11.75
CA ALA A 246 -6.73 13.26 12.81
C ALA A 246 -7.95 14.16 12.54
N GLY A 247 -7.73 15.41 12.14
CA GLY A 247 -8.81 16.30 11.72
C GLY A 247 -9.58 15.76 10.52
N PHE A 248 -8.88 15.31 9.49
CA PHE A 248 -9.49 14.81 8.25
C PHE A 248 -10.36 13.56 8.47
N VAL A 249 -9.90 12.60 9.28
CA VAL A 249 -10.67 11.38 9.58
C VAL A 249 -11.73 11.58 10.68
N GLY A 250 -11.98 12.83 11.09
CA GLY A 250 -13.07 13.18 12.01
C GLY A 250 -12.78 12.90 13.49
N CYS A 251 -11.51 12.78 13.88
CA CYS A 251 -11.11 12.60 15.27
C CYS A 251 -9.98 13.57 15.67
N PRO A 252 -10.18 14.90 15.57
CA PRO A 252 -9.15 15.87 15.91
C PRO A 252 -8.67 15.68 17.36
N PHE A 253 -7.39 15.97 17.59
CA PHE A 253 -6.84 15.99 18.95
C PHE A 253 -7.46 17.14 19.74
N SER A 254 -7.82 16.86 20.99
CA SER A 254 -8.18 17.87 21.97
C SER A 254 -6.96 18.67 22.43
N GLU A 255 -7.19 19.86 22.98
CA GLU A 255 -6.12 20.67 23.56
C GLU A 255 -5.37 19.95 24.71
N GLU A 256 -6.02 19.00 25.38
CA GLU A 256 -5.39 18.15 26.39
C GLU A 256 -4.43 17.14 25.75
N GLU A 257 -4.89 16.39 24.74
CA GLU A 257 -4.05 15.42 24.00
C GLU A 257 -2.85 16.08 23.31
N LEU A 258 -2.97 17.37 22.96
CA LEU A 258 -1.87 18.14 22.39
C LEU A 258 -0.81 18.54 23.43
N ARG A 259 -1.19 18.60 24.71
CA ARG A 259 -0.31 18.96 25.84
C ARG A 259 0.26 17.75 26.57
N ASP A 260 -0.50 16.66 26.66
CA ASP A 260 -0.12 15.47 27.42
C ASP A 260 0.89 14.54 26.71
N GLY A 261 1.23 14.86 25.45
CA GLY A 261 2.18 14.10 24.65
C GLY A 261 1.56 12.90 23.92
N THR A 262 0.23 12.84 23.78
CA THR A 262 -0.47 11.77 23.04
C THR A 262 0.02 11.64 21.60
N VAL A 263 0.23 12.77 20.91
CA VAL A 263 0.73 12.77 19.51
C VAL A 263 2.13 12.14 19.44
N GLU A 264 3.01 12.53 20.37
CA GLU A 264 4.37 12.02 20.51
C GLU A 264 4.38 10.53 20.90
N GLY A 265 3.40 10.09 21.70
CA GLY A 265 3.18 8.69 22.05
C GLY A 265 2.87 7.84 20.81
N ILE A 266 1.93 8.30 19.98
CA ILE A 266 1.58 7.65 18.69
C ILE A 266 2.81 7.59 17.79
N LEU A 267 3.51 8.72 17.62
CA LEU A 267 4.70 8.79 16.76
C LEU A 267 5.83 7.88 17.23
N ARG A 268 6.09 7.83 18.55
CA ARG A 268 7.09 6.94 19.13
C ARG A 268 6.74 5.48 18.90
N MET A 269 5.48 5.09 19.17
CA MET A 269 4.99 3.73 18.97
C MET A 269 5.06 3.30 17.51
N CYS A 270 4.72 4.19 16.59
CA CYS A 270 4.69 3.92 15.16
C CYS A 270 6.02 4.23 14.45
N SER A 271 7.07 4.59 15.19
CA SER A 271 8.37 4.90 14.60
C SER A 271 8.97 3.68 13.90
N PHE A 272 9.80 3.91 12.88
CA PHE A 272 10.48 2.83 12.17
C PHE A 272 11.31 1.96 13.13
N ASP A 273 12.08 2.60 14.01
CA ASP A 273 12.94 1.91 14.97
C ASP A 273 12.12 1.06 15.95
N ASN A 274 11.02 1.59 16.49
CA ASN A 274 10.16 0.83 17.39
C ASN A 274 9.50 -0.34 16.66
N LEU A 275 8.81 -0.08 15.55
CA LEU A 275 8.08 -1.14 14.82
C LEU A 275 9.02 -2.24 14.31
N SER A 276 10.18 -1.88 13.75
CA SER A 276 11.13 -2.88 13.24
C SER A 276 11.81 -3.70 14.35
N ALA A 277 11.90 -3.16 15.57
CA ALA A 277 12.49 -3.83 16.72
C ALA A 277 11.54 -4.81 17.43
N LEU A 278 10.23 -4.79 17.17
CA LEU A 278 9.27 -5.72 17.77
C LEU A 278 9.46 -7.16 17.29
N GLU A 279 9.35 -8.14 18.18
CA GLU A 279 9.57 -9.56 17.85
C GLU A 279 8.60 -10.08 16.78
N VAL A 280 7.34 -9.64 16.81
CA VAL A 280 6.36 -9.95 15.76
C VAL A 280 6.82 -9.47 14.38
N ASN A 281 7.58 -8.38 14.31
CA ASN A 281 8.05 -7.80 13.04
C ASN A 281 9.41 -8.36 12.60
N LYS A 282 10.22 -8.90 13.52
CA LYS A 282 11.47 -9.59 13.18
C LYS A 282 11.27 -11.02 12.69
N SER A 283 10.36 -11.76 13.32
CA SER A 283 10.24 -13.22 13.16
C SER A 283 8.84 -13.69 12.77
N GLY A 284 7.81 -12.85 12.93
CA GLY A 284 6.45 -13.20 12.59
C GLY A 284 6.19 -13.25 11.08
N LYS A 285 5.03 -13.79 10.73
CA LYS A 285 4.51 -13.82 9.36
C LYS A 285 3.12 -13.20 9.35
N SER A 286 2.83 -12.40 8.33
CA SER A 286 1.50 -11.82 8.13
C SER A 286 0.52 -12.86 7.62
N SER A 287 -0.77 -12.51 7.63
CA SER A 287 -1.86 -13.26 7.01
C SER A 287 -1.60 -13.68 5.55
N THR A 288 -0.79 -12.92 4.82
CA THR A 288 -0.30 -13.21 3.46
C THR A 288 0.89 -14.18 3.39
N ARG A 289 1.27 -14.81 4.52
CA ARG A 289 2.41 -15.75 4.68
C ARG A 289 3.80 -15.16 4.43
N LEU A 290 3.89 -13.85 4.19
CA LEU A 290 5.15 -13.12 4.06
C LEU A 290 5.77 -12.91 5.44
N GLU A 291 7.10 -13.00 5.52
CA GLU A 291 7.82 -12.66 6.75
C GLU A 291 7.70 -11.16 7.03
N ASN A 292 7.30 -10.77 8.23
CA ASN A 292 7.03 -9.37 8.57
C ASN A 292 8.26 -8.47 8.40
N LYS A 293 9.47 -9.03 8.55
CA LYS A 293 10.74 -8.30 8.40
C LYS A 293 10.95 -7.74 6.99
N VAL A 294 10.26 -8.26 5.97
CA VAL A 294 10.39 -7.77 4.59
C VAL A 294 9.78 -6.38 4.40
N TYR A 295 8.88 -5.95 5.30
CA TYR A 295 8.29 -4.61 5.28
C TYR A 295 9.23 -3.52 5.83
N PHE A 296 10.25 -3.89 6.61
CA PHE A 296 11.18 -2.97 7.26
C PHE A 296 12.56 -3.06 6.60
N ARG A 297 13.06 -1.93 6.08
CA ARG A 297 14.37 -1.86 5.40
C ARG A 297 15.22 -0.68 5.87
N ARG A 298 14.80 0.54 5.56
CA ARG A 298 15.48 1.78 5.99
C ARG A 298 14.52 2.84 6.52
N GLY A 299 13.37 3.05 5.85
CA GLY A 299 12.41 4.07 6.29
C GLY A 299 12.94 5.51 6.15
N GLU A 300 13.77 5.74 5.14
CA GLU A 300 14.47 7.00 4.87
C GLU A 300 14.03 7.60 3.53
N VAL A 301 14.19 8.92 3.39
CA VAL A 301 14.01 9.67 2.13
C VAL A 301 15.38 9.82 1.45
N GLY A 302 15.41 9.66 0.13
CA GLY A 302 16.62 9.84 -0.67
C GLY A 302 17.54 8.63 -0.72
N ASP A 303 17.11 7.45 -0.26
CA ASP A 303 17.95 6.25 -0.29
C ASP A 303 18.27 5.78 -1.72
N TRP A 304 17.47 6.20 -2.71
CA TRP A 304 17.69 5.86 -4.10
C TRP A 304 19.11 6.14 -4.62
N VAL A 305 19.78 7.18 -4.10
CA VAL A 305 21.16 7.55 -4.48
C VAL A 305 22.19 6.47 -4.14
N ASN A 306 21.87 5.55 -3.22
CA ASN A 306 22.75 4.45 -2.83
C ASN A 306 22.63 3.23 -3.75
N HIS A 307 21.64 3.21 -4.66
CA HIS A 307 21.35 2.04 -5.51
C HIS A 307 21.33 2.36 -7.00
N MET A 308 21.07 3.62 -7.38
CA MET A 308 20.95 4.07 -8.77
C MET A 308 22.05 5.06 -9.14
N SER A 309 22.47 5.04 -10.41
CA SER A 309 23.28 6.14 -10.97
C SER A 309 22.44 7.41 -11.14
N ALA A 310 23.11 8.55 -11.31
CA ALA A 310 22.43 9.82 -11.62
C ALA A 310 21.55 9.69 -12.88
N GLU A 311 22.06 9.07 -13.93
CA GLU A 311 21.36 8.83 -15.21
C GLU A 311 20.06 8.01 -15.02
N MET A 312 20.09 7.01 -14.14
CA MET A 312 18.90 6.23 -13.80
C MET A 312 17.85 7.08 -13.07
N GLY A 313 18.31 7.94 -12.16
CA GLY A 313 17.45 8.92 -11.48
C GLY A 313 16.83 9.91 -12.45
N GLU A 314 17.62 10.51 -13.33
CA GLU A 314 17.19 11.45 -14.36
C GLU A 314 16.17 10.82 -15.33
N ARG A 315 16.32 9.53 -15.63
CA ARG A 315 15.34 8.80 -16.45
C ARG A 315 13.96 8.76 -15.79
N ILE A 316 13.89 8.46 -14.48
CA ILE A 316 12.62 8.51 -13.74
C ILE A 316 12.09 9.94 -13.69
N ASP A 317 12.95 10.91 -13.39
CA ASP A 317 12.56 12.33 -13.30
C ASP A 317 11.97 12.83 -14.63
N GLY A 318 12.59 12.49 -15.77
CA GLY A 318 12.09 12.84 -17.10
C GLY A 318 10.72 12.24 -17.42
N VAL A 319 10.50 10.96 -17.06
CA VAL A 319 9.18 10.32 -17.22
C VAL A 319 8.14 11.02 -16.36
N MET A 320 8.45 11.33 -15.10
CA MET A 320 7.52 11.99 -14.19
C MET A 320 7.23 13.42 -14.64
N GLU A 321 8.22 14.18 -15.09
CA GLU A 321 8.02 15.52 -15.64
C GLU A 321 7.15 15.50 -16.91
N GLU A 322 7.34 14.52 -17.80
CA GLU A 322 6.50 14.34 -18.98
C GLU A 322 5.05 14.02 -18.59
N LYS A 323 4.85 13.00 -17.75
CA LYS A 323 3.52 12.45 -17.44
C LYS A 323 2.72 13.31 -16.47
N LEU A 324 3.38 14.00 -15.53
CA LEU A 324 2.72 14.88 -14.56
C LEU A 324 2.55 16.31 -15.08
N ARG A 325 3.00 16.61 -16.31
CA ARG A 325 2.95 17.94 -16.91
C ARG A 325 1.54 18.52 -16.87
N GLY A 326 1.39 19.72 -16.31
CA GLY A 326 0.11 20.42 -16.23
C GLY A 326 -0.82 19.95 -15.11
N SER A 327 -0.46 18.92 -14.34
CA SER A 327 -1.27 18.44 -13.20
C SER A 327 -1.13 19.30 -11.94
N GLY A 328 -0.12 20.15 -11.87
CA GLY A 328 0.26 20.89 -10.65
C GLY A 328 1.06 20.06 -9.63
N LEU A 329 1.18 18.74 -9.84
CA LEU A 329 1.96 17.85 -8.99
C LEU A 329 3.42 17.81 -9.43
N LYS A 330 4.34 17.87 -8.45
CA LYS A 330 5.77 17.64 -8.62
C LYS A 330 6.22 16.60 -7.60
N LEU A 331 6.94 15.57 -8.03
CA LEU A 331 7.37 14.44 -7.21
C LEU A 331 8.88 14.26 -7.22
#